data_AF-A0A963KZL6-F1
#
_entry.id   AF-A0A963KZL6-F1
#
_cell.length_a   1.000
_cell.length_b   1.000
_cell.length_c   1.000
_cell.angle_alpha   90.00
_cell.angle_beta   90.00
_cell.angle_gamma   90.00
#
_symmetry.space_group_name_H-M   'P 1'
#
loop_
_entity.id
_entity.type
_entity.pdbx_description
1 polymer ?
#
loop_
_entity_poly.entity_id
_entity_poly.type
_entity_poly.pdbx_seq_one_letter_code
_entity_poly.pdbx_strand_id
1 'polypeptide(L)' 'MASTVEIINRALLKLSAGRIEALDEDTEEARHASATWPTVRDAELQAHPWSFALGRVTLSTVDTAPAFGFARA' A
#
# COMPACT_ATOMS: atom_id res chain seq x y z
N MET A 1 -12.77 3.89 13.84
CA MET A 1 -11.88 3.85 12.66
C MET A 1 -10.51 3.50 13.19
N ALA A 2 -9.90 2.40 12.75
CA ALA A 2 -8.52 2.10 13.13
C ALA A 2 -7.60 3.02 12.33
N SER A 3 -6.75 3.79 13.02
CA SER A 3 -5.75 4.61 12.33
C SER A 3 -4.61 3.72 11.82
N THR A 4 -3.89 4.15 10.78
CA THR A 4 -2.66 3.47 10.31
C THR A 4 -1.70 3.20 11.46
N VAL A 5 -1.55 4.17 12.36
CA VAL A 5 -0.71 4.08 13.56
C VAL A 5 -1.21 3.01 14.54
N GLU A 6 -2.52 2.84 14.72
CA GLU A 6 -3.05 1.75 15.56
C GLU A 6 -2.74 0.37 14.99
N ILE A 7 -2.82 0.19 13.66
CA ILE A 7 -2.52 -1.10 13.03
C ILE A 7 -1.04 -1.44 13.20
N ILE A 8 -0.15 -0.47 12.97
CA ILE A 8 1.28 -0.65 13.18
C ILE A 8 1.60 -0.94 14.64
N ASN A 9 1.01 -0.20 15.59
CA ASN A 9 1.19 -0.46 17.01
C ASN A 9 0.74 -1.86 17.42
N ARG A 10 -0.32 -2.41 16.82
CA ARG A 10 -0.72 -3.81 17.06
C ARG A 10 0.33 -4.80 16.53
N ALA A 11 0.99 -4.50 15.42
CA ALA A 11 2.09 -5.30 14.91
C ALA A 11 3.33 -5.21 15.82
N LEU A 12 3.69 -4.00 16.25
CA LEU A 12 4.81 -3.76 17.17
C LEU A 12 4.62 -4.43 18.53
N LEU A 13 3.39 -4.45 19.05
CA LEU A 13 3.04 -5.19 20.27
C LEU A 13 3.32 -6.70 20.14
N LYS A 14 3.10 -7.30 18.97
CA LYS A 14 3.43 -8.71 18.73
C LYS A 14 4.94 -8.97 18.71
N LEU A 15 5.72 -7.95 18.32
CA LEU A 15 7.18 -7.99 18.28
C LEU A 15 7.81 -7.59 19.63
N SER A 16 7.00 -7.20 20.63
CA SER A 16 7.46 -6.62 21.89
C SER A 16 8.33 -5.36 21.71
N ALA A 17 8.07 -4.60 20.65
CA ALA A 17 8.73 -3.33 20.35
C ALA A 17 7.97 -2.13 20.96
N GLY A 18 8.62 -0.97 21.03
CA GLY A 18 8.00 0.27 21.49
C GLY A 18 6.82 0.69 20.62
N ARG A 19 5.79 1.32 21.23
CA ARG A 19 4.71 1.95 20.46
C ARG A 19 5.17 3.29 19.92
N ILE A 20 4.68 3.64 18.74
CA ILE A 20 4.91 4.94 18.09
C ILE A 20 3.64 5.79 18.17
N GLU A 21 3.79 7.11 18.26
CA GLU A 21 2.65 8.05 18.20
C GLU A 21 2.35 8.50 16.77
N ALA A 22 3.39 8.57 15.94
CA ALA A 22 3.27 8.98 14.55
C ALA A 22 4.21 8.17 13.64
N LEU A 23 3.88 8.15 12.34
CA LEU A 23 4.66 7.41 11.34
C LEU A 23 5.93 8.14 10.90
N ASP A 24 6.01 9.44 11.19
CA ASP A 24 7.09 10.36 10.87
C ASP A 24 8.03 10.64 12.06
N GLU A 25 7.82 9.93 13.18
CA GLU A 25 8.67 10.02 14.36
C GLU A 25 10.08 9.47 14.07
N ASP A 26 11.12 10.08 14.65
CA ASP A 26 12.52 9.69 14.40
C ASP A 26 12.98 8.50 15.27
N THR A 27 12.16 7.45 15.30
CA THR A 27 12.46 6.17 15.95
C THR A 27 12.80 5.11 14.90
N GLU A 28 13.58 4.10 15.29
CA GLU A 28 13.91 3.02 14.36
C GLU A 28 12.64 2.24 13.96
N GLU A 29 11.72 2.04 14.91
CA GLU A 29 10.44 1.37 14.72
C GLU A 29 9.56 2.09 13.68
N ALA A 30 9.48 3.42 13.75
CA ALA A 30 8.74 4.22 12.77
C ALA A 30 9.39 4.16 11.37
N ARG A 31 10.72 4.18 11.28
CA ARG A 31 11.46 3.99 10.01
C ARG A 31 11.21 2.62 9.40
N HIS A 32 11.24 1.56 10.19
CA HIS A 32 10.94 0.20 9.69
C HIS A 32 9.47 0.04 9.31
N ALA A 33 8.55 0.59 10.10
CA ALA A 33 7.12 0.53 9.83
C ALA A 33 6.75 1.31 8.56
N SER A 34 7.30 2.52 8.37
CA SER A 34 7.05 3.34 7.17
C SER A 34 7.56 2.68 5.89
N ALA A 35 8.69 1.97 5.94
CA ALA A 35 9.20 1.20 4.81
C ALA A 35 8.36 -0.04 4.47
N THR A 36 7.86 -0.75 5.49
CA THR A 36 7.19 -2.06 5.31
C THR A 36 5.69 -1.92 5.06
N TRP A 37 5.04 -0.94 5.67
CA TRP A 37 3.60 -0.72 5.62
C TRP A 37 3.01 -0.66 4.20
N PRO A 38 3.53 0.16 3.25
CA PRO A 38 2.93 0.25 1.91
C PRO A 38 3.00 -1.09 1.16
N THR A 39 4.12 -1.79 1.23
CA THR A 39 4.32 -3.07 0.54
C THR A 39 3.35 -4.14 1.03
N VAL A 40 3.20 -4.29 2.36
CA VAL A 40 2.30 -5.29 2.93
C VAL A 40 0.85 -4.93 2.65
N ARG A 41 0.47 -3.65 2.81
CA ARG A 41 -0.88 -3.18 2.48
C ARG A 41 -1.25 -3.49 1.04
N ASP A 42 -0.36 -3.16 0.10
CA ASP A 42 -0.64 -3.34 -1.33
C ASP A 42 -0.68 -4.84 -1.69
N ALA A 43 0.17 -5.67 -1.08
CA ALA A 43 0.11 -7.11 -1.24
C ALA A 43 -1.22 -7.72 -0.77
N GLU A 44 -1.71 -7.33 0.42
CA GLU A 44 -3.00 -7.81 0.95
C GLU A 44 -4.19 -7.35 0.09
N LEU A 45 -4.14 -6.11 -0.43
CA LEU A 45 -5.16 -5.60 -1.34
C LEU A 45 -5.16 -6.31 -2.70
N GLN A 46 -4.01 -6.80 -3.16
CA GLN A 46 -3.89 -7.56 -4.41
C GLN A 46 -4.18 -9.06 -4.25
N ALA A 47 -4.00 -9.62 -3.06
CA ALA A 47 -4.17 -11.05 -2.80
C ALA A 47 -5.59 -11.55 -3.09
N HIS A 48 -6.59 -10.69 -2.91
CA HIS A 48 -7.99 -11.04 -3.13
C HIS A 48 -8.75 -9.90 -3.84
N PRO A 49 -9.77 -10.22 -4.65
CA PRO A 49 -10.64 -9.23 -5.25
C PRO A 49 -11.61 -8.66 -4.21
N TRP A 50 -11.11 -7.80 -3.33
CA TRP A 50 -11.91 -7.13 -2.32
C TRP A 50 -12.91 -6.19 -2.99
N SER A 51 -14.21 -6.35 -2.70
CA SER A 51 -15.27 -5.53 -3.28
C SER A 51 -15.10 -4.03 -3.06
N PHE A 52 -14.43 -3.62 -1.97
CA PHE A 52 -14.14 -2.21 -1.66
C PHE A 52 -12.87 -1.68 -2.34
N ALA A 53 -11.95 -2.54 -2.78
CA ALA A 53 -10.69 -2.14 -3.39
C ALA A 53 -10.70 -2.26 -4.92
N LEU A 54 -11.80 -2.76 -5.49
CA LEU A 54 -11.90 -3.08 -6.91
C LEU A 54 -12.58 -1.93 -7.68
N GLY A 55 -11.77 -1.12 -8.36
CA GLY A 55 -12.23 -0.09 -9.29
C GLY A 55 -12.13 -0.56 -10.72
N ARG A 56 -13.24 -0.55 -11.47
CA ARG A 56 -13.21 -0.76 -12.92
C ARG A 56 -13.09 0.58 -13.63
N VAL A 57 -12.09 0.72 -14.49
CA VAL A 57 -11.86 1.91 -15.29
C VAL A 57 -11.83 1.53 -16.76
N THR A 58 -12.56 2.26 -17.58
CA THR A 58 -12.43 2.19 -19.05
C THR A 58 -11.25 3.07 -19.44
N LEU A 59 -10.20 2.46 -19.98
CA LEU A 59 -9.04 3.20 -20.46
C LEU A 59 -9.32 3.78 -21.85
N SER A 60 -8.92 5.04 -22.07
CA SER A 60 -8.99 5.69 -23.38
C SER A 60 -7.86 5.20 -24.29
N THR A 61 -8.16 5.03 -25.57
CA THR A 61 -7.17 4.60 -26.57
C THR A 61 -6.07 5.63 -26.76
N VAL A 62 -4.83 5.15 -26.91
CA VAL A 62 -3.66 6.00 -27.19
C VAL A 62 -3.68 6.49 -28.65
N ASP A 63 -3.54 7.80 -28.89
CA ASP A 63 -3.56 8.41 -30.23
C ASP A 63 -2.25 8.21 -31.03
N THR A 64 -1.13 7.94 -30.35
CA THR A 64 0.17 7.77 -31.00
C THR A 64 0.51 6.28 -31.13
N ALA A 65 0.57 5.78 -32.36
CA ALA A 65 0.94 4.40 -32.64
C ALA A 65 2.41 4.12 -32.22
N PRO A 66 2.68 3.08 -31.42
CA PRO A 66 4.05 2.73 -31.04
C PRO A 66 4.83 2.15 -32.22
N ALA A 67 6.15 2.36 -32.24
CA ALA A 67 7.06 1.88 -33.31
C ALA A 67 7.12 0.35 -33.43
N PHE A 68 6.66 -0.38 -32.41
CA PHE A 68 6.53 -1.82 -32.37
C PHE A 68 5.47 -2.20 -31.31
N GLY A 69 4.64 -3.20 -31.59
CA GLY A 69 3.58 -3.67 -30.68
C GLY A 69 2.16 -3.31 -31.13
N PHE A 70 1.19 -3.38 -30.20
CA PHE A 70 -0.23 -3.24 -30.53
C PHE A 70 -0.63 -1.79 -30.84
N ALA A 71 -1.28 -1.58 -31.98
CA ALA A 71 -1.66 -0.27 -32.52
C ALA A 71 -2.87 0.38 -31.83
N ARG A 72 -3.65 -0.38 -31.05
CA ARG A 72 -4.75 0.09 -30.21
C ARG A 72 -4.85 -0.80 -28.97
N ALA A 73 -4.58 -0.23 -27.81
CA ALA A 73 -4.93 -0.75 -26.50
C ALA A 73 -5.61 0.39 -25.73
#